data_AF-A0A7W1M045-F1
#
_entry.id   AF-A0A7W1M045-F1
#
_cell.length_a   1.000
_cell.length_b   1.000
_cell.length_c   1.000
_cell.angle_alpha   90.00
_cell.angle_beta   90.00
_cell.angle_gamma   90.00
#
_symmetry.space_group_name_H-M   'P 1'
#
loop_
_entity.id
_entity.type
_entity.pdbx_description
1 polymer ?
#
loop_
_entity_poly.entity_id
_entity_poly.type
_entity_poly.pdbx_seq_one_letter_code
_entity_poly.pdbx_strand_id
1 'polypeptide(L)'
;MRAERLEQTLARINESNGPPPGVPSTGLKVNFDEAQGTAVVLQYFATAEDMETAGKVMAAMDSSETPGTRVSVDTCEVKLELEP
;
A
#
# COMPACT_ATOMS: atom_id res chain seq x y z
N MET A 1 -6.27 -4.20 -13.00
CA MET A 1 -4.88 -3.66 -13.07
C MET A 1 -4.05 -4.59 -13.96
N ARG A 2 -3.09 -4.06 -14.74
CA ARG A 2 -2.17 -4.90 -15.55
C ARG A 2 -0.96 -5.30 -14.72
N ALA A 3 -0.51 -6.55 -14.84
CA ALA A 3 0.65 -7.08 -14.11
C ALA A 3 1.92 -6.22 -14.30
N GLU A 4 2.21 -5.80 -15.53
CA GLU A 4 3.36 -4.93 -15.86
C GLU A 4 3.35 -3.61 -15.07
N ARG A 5 2.18 -3.00 -14.85
CA ARG A 5 2.05 -1.75 -14.09
C ARG A 5 2.31 -1.96 -12.60
N LEU A 6 1.92 -3.13 -12.08
CA LEU A 6 2.26 -3.53 -10.72
C LEU A 6 3.77 -3.73 -10.58
N GLU A 7 4.41 -4.44 -11.51
CA GLU A 7 5.87 -4.67 -11.48
C GLU A 7 6.65 -3.36 -11.51
N GLN A 8 6.27 -2.40 -12.35
CA GLN A 8 6.84 -1.05 -12.36
C GLN A 8 6.69 -0.34 -11.00
N THR A 9 5.57 -0.56 -10.31
CA THR A 9 5.33 0.03 -8.99
C THR A 9 6.19 -0.65 -7.92
N LEU A 10 6.27 -1.98 -7.93
CA LEU A 10 7.12 -2.73 -7.01
C LEU A 10 8.59 -2.37 -7.19
N ALA A 11 9.06 -2.19 -8.42
CA ALA A 11 10.41 -1.71 -8.72
C ALA A 11 10.67 -0.34 -8.07
N ARG A 12 9.75 0.62 -8.24
CA ARG A 12 9.86 1.96 -7.62
C ARG A 12 9.88 1.90 -6.09
N ILE A 13 9.03 1.08 -5.48
CA ILE A 13 8.97 0.91 -4.02
C ILE A 13 10.29 0.34 -3.49
N ASN A 14 10.86 -0.64 -4.19
CA ASN A 14 12.17 -1.20 -3.84
C ASN A 14 13.29 -0.18 -4.03
N GLU A 15 13.28 0.60 -5.11
CA GLU A 15 14.24 1.69 -5.35
C GLU A 15 14.15 2.79 -4.29
N SER A 16 12.93 3.14 -3.85
CA SER A 16 12.70 4.13 -2.79
C SER A 16 12.92 3.59 -1.37
N ASN A 17 13.25 2.30 -1.22
CA ASN A 17 13.39 1.60 0.05
C ASN A 17 12.17 1.78 0.98
N GLY A 18 10.95 1.80 0.42
CA GLY A 18 9.75 1.90 1.24
C GLY A 18 8.62 2.72 0.62
N PRO A 19 7.63 3.11 1.45
CA PRO A 19 6.42 3.81 1.00
C PRO A 19 6.75 5.22 0.48
N PRO A 20 5.77 5.90 -0.15
CA PRO A 20 5.93 7.30 -0.56
C PRO A 20 6.39 8.21 0.60
N PRO A 21 7.14 9.29 0.30
CA PRO A 21 7.57 10.25 1.32
C PRO A 21 6.41 10.77 2.17
N GLY A 22 6.60 10.83 3.50
CA GLY A 22 5.58 11.29 4.44
C GLY A 22 4.61 10.20 4.92
N VAL A 23 4.78 8.95 4.48
CA VAL A 23 4.03 7.80 5.00
C VAL A 23 4.85 7.09 6.10
N PRO A 24 4.50 7.21 7.38
CA PRO A 24 5.25 6.62 8.49
C PRO A 24 4.93 5.12 8.70
N SER A 25 4.95 4.31 7.63
CA SER A 25 4.67 2.88 7.75
C SER A 25 5.88 2.11 8.32
N THR A 26 5.62 1.16 9.21
CA THR A 26 6.63 0.22 9.75
C THR A 26 6.78 -1.05 8.91
N GLY A 27 5.85 -1.29 7.98
CA GLY A 27 5.88 -2.44 7.08
C GLY A 27 4.91 -2.28 5.92
N LEU A 28 5.21 -2.98 4.82
CA LEU A 28 4.42 -2.97 3.60
C LEU A 28 4.30 -4.40 3.06
N LYS A 29 3.07 -4.88 2.81
CA LYS A 29 2.80 -6.15 2.12
C LYS A 29 1.92 -5.86 0.89
N VAL A 30 2.26 -6.45 -0.25
CA VAL A 30 1.49 -6.32 -1.49
C VAL A 30 1.05 -7.70 -1.94
N ASN A 31 -0.26 -7.93 -1.91
CA ASN A 31 -0.88 -9.16 -2.39
C ASN A 31 -1.48 -8.89 -3.77
N PHE A 32 -1.12 -9.67 -4.77
CA PHE A 32 -1.66 -9.54 -6.11
C PHE A 32 -2.39 -10.82 -6.52
N ASP A 33 -3.64 -10.66 -6.91
CA ASP A 33 -4.43 -11.68 -7.59
C ASP A 33 -4.34 -11.41 -9.10
N GLU A 34 -3.50 -12.20 -9.78
CA GLU A 34 -3.30 -12.09 -11.22
C GLU A 34 -4.56 -12.44 -12.02
N ALA A 35 -5.34 -13.43 -11.57
CA ALA A 35 -6.55 -13.87 -12.24
C ALA A 35 -7.64 -12.80 -12.23
N GLN A 36 -7.73 -12.03 -11.14
CA GLN A 36 -8.67 -10.91 -11.00
C GLN A 36 -8.06 -9.56 -11.41
N GLY A 37 -6.74 -9.51 -11.58
CA GLY A 37 -6.01 -8.27 -11.86
C GLY A 37 -6.17 -7.24 -10.74
N THR A 38 -6.23 -7.68 -9.49
CA THR A 38 -6.45 -6.83 -8.30
C THR A 38 -5.29 -6.96 -7.33
N ALA A 39 -4.92 -5.86 -6.67
CA ALA A 39 -3.93 -5.90 -5.59
C ALA A 39 -4.51 -5.33 -4.29
N VAL A 40 -4.06 -5.89 -3.18
CA VAL A 40 -4.28 -5.39 -1.83
C VAL A 40 -2.92 -4.96 -1.28
N VAL A 41 -2.85 -3.70 -0.86
CA VAL A 41 -1.64 -3.12 -0.24
C VAL A 41 -1.93 -2.94 1.24
N LEU A 42 -1.21 -3.68 2.08
CA LEU A 42 -1.29 -3.59 3.53
C LEU A 42 -0.12 -2.75 4.03
N GLN A 43 -0.43 -1.70 4.79
CA GLN A 43 0.55 -0.83 5.43
C GLN A 43 0.39 -0.95 6.94
N TYR A 44 1.49 -1.21 7.63
CA TYR A 44 1.53 -1.34 9.09
C TYR A 44 2.02 -0.04 9.69
N PHE A 45 1.48 0.32 10.84
CA PHE A 45 1.79 1.57 11.54
C PHE A 45 2.00 1.29 13.02
N ALA A 46 2.87 2.06 13.67
CA ALA A 46 3.12 1.93 15.10
C ALA A 46 1.95 2.47 15.93
N THR A 47 1.29 3.52 15.44
CA THR A 47 0.17 4.18 16.13
C THR A 47 -0.99 4.47 15.19
N ALA A 48 -2.17 4.75 15.77
CA ALA A 48 -3.33 5.20 15.00
C ALA A 48 -3.11 6.58 14.36
N GLU A 49 -2.31 7.44 15.00
CA GLU A 49 -1.96 8.78 14.47
C GLU A 49 -1.07 8.68 13.23
N ASP A 50 -0.11 7.75 13.22
CA ASP A 50 0.72 7.45 12.05
C ASP A 50 -0.13 6.98 10.86
N MET A 51 -1.12 6.11 11.13
CA MET A 51 -2.07 5.63 10.13
C MET A 51 -2.96 6.75 9.58
N GLU A 52 -3.43 7.67 10.44
CA GLU A 52 -4.21 8.84 10.00
C GLU A 52 -3.35 9.76 9.12
N THR A 53 -2.10 10.00 9.52
CA THR A 53 -1.14 10.81 8.77
C THR A 53 -0.87 10.21 7.40
N ALA A 54 -0.60 8.90 7.34
CA ALA A 54 -0.44 8.17 6.09
C ALA A 54 -1.70 8.26 5.21
N GLY A 55 -2.89 8.11 5.80
CA GLY A 55 -4.16 8.22 5.09
C GLY A 55 -4.32 9.56 4.38
N LYS A 56 -3.93 10.67 5.02
CA LYS A 56 -3.95 12.02 4.42
C LYS A 56 -3.00 12.12 3.23
N VAL A 57 -1.79 11.60 3.35
CA VAL A 57 -0.81 11.58 2.24
C VAL A 57 -1.34 10.76 1.06
N MET A 58 -1.81 9.54 1.33
CA MET A 58 -2.32 8.62 0.30
C MET A 58 -3.62 9.11 -0.36
N ALA A 59 -4.44 9.90 0.35
CA ALA A 59 -5.63 10.54 -0.21
C ALA A 59 -5.31 11.73 -1.11
N ALA A 60 -4.20 12.41 -0.86
CA ALA A 60 -3.74 13.54 -1.66
C ALA A 60 -2.99 13.14 -2.94
N MET A 61 -2.56 11.87 -3.05
CA MET A 61 -1.88 11.35 -4.25
C MET A 61 -2.79 11.35 -5.47
N ASP A 62 -2.21 11.65 -6.63
CA ASP A 62 -2.94 11.58 -7.89
C ASP A 62 -3.22 10.12 -8.27
N SER A 63 -4.43 9.83 -8.75
CA SER A 63 -4.82 8.47 -9.14
C SER A 63 -3.95 7.86 -10.25
N SER A 64 -3.34 8.69 -11.11
CA SER A 64 -2.42 8.25 -12.17
C SER A 64 -1.06 7.80 -11.63
N GLU A 65 -0.71 8.21 -10.41
CA GLU A 65 0.49 7.77 -9.69
C GLU A 65 0.28 6.41 -9.00
N THR A 66 -0.98 5.98 -8.89
CA THR A 66 -1.31 4.66 -8.35
C THR A 66 -1.33 3.59 -9.45
N PRO A 67 -1.06 2.31 -9.11
CA PRO A 67 -0.87 1.25 -10.11
C PRO A 67 -2.17 0.87 -10.85
N GLY A 68 -3.32 1.24 -10.30
CA GLY A 68 -4.64 0.98 -10.84
C GLY A 68 -5.70 1.81 -10.13
N THR A 69 -6.98 1.57 -10.42
CA THR A 69 -8.07 2.29 -9.77
C THR A 69 -8.27 1.77 -8.34
N ARG A 70 -8.26 2.69 -7.38
CA ARG A 70 -8.59 2.40 -5.97
C ARG A 70 -10.07 2.00 -5.85
N VAL A 71 -10.32 0.81 -5.31
CA VAL A 71 -11.68 0.27 -5.14
C VAL A 71 -12.21 0.53 -3.72
N SER A 72 -11.37 0.36 -2.70
CA SER A 72 -11.70 0.67 -1.30
C SER A 72 -10.46 1.08 -0.51
N VAL A 73 -10.69 1.68 0.66
CA VAL A 73 -9.68 1.95 1.69
C VAL A 73 -10.33 1.67 3.04
N ASP A 74 -9.66 0.84 3.83
CA ASP A 74 -10.12 0.44 5.14
C ASP A 74 -8.98 0.60 6.16
N THR A 75 -9.33 0.92 7.40
CA THR A 75 -8.41 1.02 8.52
C THR A 75 -8.82 0.04 9.59
N CYS A 76 -7.88 -0.77 10.08
CA CYS A 76 -8.16 -1.77 11.11
C CYS A 76 -6.95 -2.01 12.01
N GLU A 77 -7.20 -2.67 13.15
CA GLU A 77 -6.15 -3.14 14.04
C GLU A 77 -5.82 -4.60 13.73
N VAL A 78 -4.53 -4.93 13.69
CA VAL A 78 -4.07 -6.32 13.58
C VAL A 78 -4.26 -7.00 14.93
N LYS A 79 -5.25 -7.90 15.04
CA LYS A 79 -5.51 -8.65 16.27
C LYS A 79 -4.67 -9.92 16.43
N LEU A 80 -4.22 -10.49 15.32
CA LEU A 80 -3.39 -11.69 15.27
C LEU A 80 -2.64 -11.72 13.94
N GLU A 81 -1.33 -11.91 13.98
CA GLU A 81 -0.51 -12.26 12.82
C GLU A 81 0.32 -13.50 13.20
N LEU A 82 0.24 -14.54 12.38
CA LEU A 82 1.02 -15.76 12.54
C LEU A 82 1.91 -15.89 11.31
N GLU A 83 3.22 -15.75 11.51
CA GLU A 83 4.22 -16.03 10.48
C GLU A 83 4.81 -17.43 10.74
N PRO A 84 5.08 -18.22 9.68
CA PRO A 84 5.57 -19.59 9.79
C PRO A 84 6.98 -19.71 10.41
#